data_AF-A0A7C7NFZ5-F1
#
_entry.id   AF-A0A7C7NFZ5-F1
#
_cell.length_a   1.000
_cell.length_b   1.000
_cell.length_c   1.000
_cell.angle_alpha   90.00
_cell.angle_beta   90.00
_cell.angle_gamma   90.00
#
_symmetry.space_group_name_H-M   'P 1'
#
loop_
_entity.id
_entity.type
_entity.pdbx_description
1 polymer ?
#
loop_
_entity_poly.entity_id
_entity_poly.type
_entity_poly.pdbx_seq_one_letter_code
_entity_poly.pdbx_strand_id
1 'polypeptide(L)'
;MKINFLLISILLFACSASQATPELALTVTQQLESDYENGKLSDDEYYTYMTYSIFAQDLLPEKYKGNIGPRDATPIIRKVQRAYPTLSPATQEHLMQWIKPLPPKPLKTGVKP
;
A
#
# COMPACT_ATOMS: atom_id res chain seq x y z
N MET A 1 60.26 30.76 -1.89
CA MET A 1 60.30 29.29 -2.10
C MET A 1 59.03 28.71 -1.50
N LYS A 2 58.23 28.04 -2.34
CA LYS A 2 56.82 27.73 -2.10
C LYS A 2 56.73 26.26 -1.69
N ILE A 3 56.45 26.01 -0.41
CA ILE A 3 56.35 24.66 0.15
C ILE A 3 55.04 24.03 -0.35
N ASN A 4 55.20 22.89 -1.02
CA ASN A 4 54.13 22.09 -1.60
C ASN A 4 53.19 21.57 -0.51
N PHE A 5 52.08 22.28 -0.27
CA PHE A 5 51.01 21.87 0.66
C PHE A 5 49.95 20.98 -0.02
N LEU A 6 50.29 20.35 -1.14
CA LEU A 6 49.33 19.72 -2.07
C LEU A 6 49.18 18.20 -1.89
N LEU A 7 49.69 17.61 -0.79
CA LEU A 7 49.76 16.14 -0.65
C LEU A 7 49.09 15.55 0.61
N ILE A 8 48.40 16.32 1.46
CA ILE A 8 47.96 15.79 2.77
C ILE A 8 46.44 15.76 3.03
N SER A 9 45.56 16.25 2.15
CA SER A 9 44.09 16.19 2.44
C SER A 9 43.22 15.41 1.46
N ILE A 10 43.80 14.57 0.59
CA ILE A 10 43.03 13.71 -0.34
C ILE A 10 42.55 12.39 0.32
N LEU A 11 42.86 12.17 1.60
CA LEU A 11 42.62 10.90 2.31
C LEU A 11 41.40 10.89 3.25
N LEU A 12 40.37 11.70 3.00
CA LEU A 12 39.09 11.64 3.74
C LEU A 12 37.88 11.27 2.86
N PHE A 13 38.09 10.67 1.69
CA PHE A 13 37.06 9.86 1.04
C PHE A 13 37.10 8.43 1.61
N ALA A 14 36.86 8.30 2.91
CA ALA A 14 36.46 7.02 3.46
C ALA A 14 35.10 6.70 2.84
N CYS A 15 35.16 5.80 1.87
CA CYS A 15 34.05 5.11 1.23
C CYS A 15 33.00 4.77 2.31
N SER A 16 31.95 5.60 2.39
CA SER A 16 30.69 5.14 2.94
C SER A 16 30.16 4.18 1.89
N ALA A 17 30.66 2.94 1.92
CA ALA A 17 30.02 1.84 1.25
C ALA A 17 28.59 1.86 1.77
N SER A 18 27.69 2.40 0.95
CA SER A 18 26.26 2.35 1.19
C SER A 18 25.96 0.87 1.27
N GLN A 19 25.95 0.35 2.49
CA GLN A 19 25.40 -0.95 2.77
C GLN A 19 23.96 -0.79 2.29
N ALA A 20 23.66 -1.36 1.14
CA ALA A 20 22.29 -1.56 0.73
C ALA A 20 21.65 -2.32 1.88
N THR A 21 20.97 -1.58 2.76
CA THR A 21 20.07 -2.14 3.75
C THR A 21 19.27 -3.18 3.00
N PRO A 22 19.21 -4.44 3.48
CA PRO A 22 18.38 -5.44 2.84
C PRO A 22 17.01 -4.80 2.73
N GLU A 23 16.58 -4.54 1.49
CA GLU A 23 15.25 -4.00 1.23
C GLU A 23 14.33 -5.02 1.88
N LEU A 24 13.79 -4.68 3.06
CA LEU A 24 12.79 -5.49 3.73
C LEU A 24 11.70 -5.62 2.68
N ALA A 25 11.61 -6.79 2.05
CA ALA A 25 10.71 -7.00 0.93
C ALA A 25 9.29 -6.81 1.45
N LEU A 26 8.79 -5.58 1.32
CA LEU A 26 7.48 -5.19 1.82
C LEU A 26 6.44 -6.02 1.08
N THR A 27 5.43 -6.49 1.80
CA THR A 27 4.28 -7.13 1.15
C THR A 27 3.57 -6.11 0.27
N VAL A 28 2.85 -6.58 -0.75
CA VAL A 28 2.04 -5.69 -1.62
C VAL A 28 1.14 -4.78 -0.79
N THR A 29 0.52 -5.34 0.26
CA THR A 29 -0.34 -4.60 1.17
C THR A 29 0.39 -3.46 1.88
N GLN A 30 1.61 -3.71 2.36
CA GLN A 30 2.42 -2.68 3.04
C GLN A 30 2.83 -1.56 2.07
N GLN A 31 3.18 -1.91 0.83
CA GLN A 31 3.48 -0.92 -0.20
C GLN A 31 2.25 -0.06 -0.54
N LEU A 32 1.09 -0.70 -0.71
CA LEU A 32 -0.17 -0.02 -0.98
C LEU A 32 -0.59 0.91 0.17
N GLU A 33 -0.48 0.45 1.41
CA GLU A 33 -0.83 1.24 2.59
C GLU A 33 0.11 2.44 2.72
N SER A 34 1.41 2.25 2.51
CA SER A 34 2.38 3.35 2.50
C SER A 34 2.07 4.37 1.40
N ASP A 35 1.81 3.93 0.17
CA ASP A 35 1.49 4.84 -0.94
C ASP A 35 0.18 5.61 -0.70
N TYR A 36 -0.82 4.96 -0.08
CA TYR A 36 -2.07 5.59 0.31
C TYR A 36 -1.90 6.64 1.41
N GLU A 37 -1.18 6.30 2.50
CA GLU A 37 -0.88 7.23 3.59
C GLU A 37 -0.07 8.45 3.13
N ASN A 38 0.78 8.27 2.11
CA ASN A 38 1.54 9.35 1.48
C ASN A 38 0.74 10.12 0.41
N GLY A 39 -0.56 9.85 0.24
CA GLY A 39 -1.43 10.56 -0.70
C GLY A 39 -1.15 10.28 -2.18
N LYS A 40 -0.42 9.20 -2.49
CA LYS A 40 -0.12 8.80 -3.88
C LYS A 40 -1.23 7.97 -4.52
N LEU A 41 -2.16 7.47 -3.70
CA LEU A 41 -3.34 6.73 -4.14
C LEU A 41 -4.57 7.45 -3.61
N SER A 42 -5.57 7.62 -4.46
CA SER A 42 -6.92 7.93 -4.02
C SER A 42 -7.56 6.74 -3.29
N ASP A 43 -8.66 6.97 -2.58
CA ASP A 43 -9.46 5.89 -1.97
C ASP A 43 -9.84 4.83 -3.01
N ASP A 44 -10.34 5.26 -4.16
CA ASP A 44 -10.78 4.39 -5.24
C ASP A 44 -9.63 3.50 -5.77
N GLU A 45 -8.47 4.09 -6.02
CA GLU A 45 -7.28 3.33 -6.47
C GLU A 45 -6.81 2.37 -5.38
N TYR A 46 -6.70 2.86 -4.14
CA TYR A 46 -6.23 2.06 -3.02
C TYR A 46 -7.10 0.83 -2.81
N TYR A 47 -8.42 0.98 -2.69
CA TYR A 47 -9.33 -0.14 -2.47
C TYR A 47 -9.47 -1.05 -3.69
N THR A 48 -9.28 -0.52 -4.90
CA THR A 48 -9.18 -1.35 -6.12
C THR A 48 -7.92 -2.23 -6.08
N TYR A 49 -6.76 -1.67 -5.80
CA TYR A 49 -5.51 -2.42 -5.74
C TYR A 49 -5.46 -3.40 -4.55
N MET A 50 -6.06 -3.05 -3.42
CA MET A 50 -6.25 -3.99 -2.31
C MET A 50 -7.11 -5.18 -2.74
N THR A 51 -8.14 -4.98 -3.56
CA THR A 51 -8.96 -6.06 -4.11
C THR A 51 -8.17 -6.92 -5.10
N TYR A 52 -7.46 -6.28 -6.03
CA TYR A 52 -6.61 -6.98 -7.01
C TYR A 52 -5.54 -7.81 -6.34
N SER A 53 -4.95 -7.31 -5.25
CA SER A 53 -3.97 -8.08 -4.49
C SER A 53 -4.52 -9.46 -4.12
N ILE A 54 -5.79 -9.60 -3.75
CA ILE A 54 -6.36 -10.89 -3.35
C ILE A 54 -6.89 -11.71 -4.53
N PHE A 55 -7.59 -11.08 -5.48
CA PHE A 55 -8.41 -11.78 -6.46
C PHE A 55 -7.90 -11.72 -7.90
N ALA A 56 -7.04 -10.76 -8.24
CA ALA A 56 -6.63 -10.46 -9.61
C ALA A 56 -5.24 -9.80 -9.63
N GLN A 57 -4.21 -10.51 -9.15
CA GLN A 57 -2.86 -9.95 -9.00
C GLN A 57 -2.24 -9.52 -10.33
N ASP A 58 -2.68 -10.10 -11.44
CA ASP A 58 -2.30 -9.75 -12.81
C ASP A 58 -2.74 -8.33 -13.21
N LEU A 59 -3.75 -7.77 -12.52
CA LEU A 59 -4.22 -6.40 -12.73
C LEU A 59 -3.52 -5.36 -11.84
N LEU A 60 -2.62 -5.78 -10.93
CA LEU A 60 -1.86 -4.84 -10.12
C LEU A 60 -0.85 -4.07 -10.99
N PRO A 61 -0.67 -2.76 -10.74
CA PRO A 61 0.43 -2.02 -11.34
C PRO A 61 1.78 -2.70 -11.07
N GLU A 62 2.65 -2.74 -12.08
CA GLU A 62 3.93 -3.45 -12.00
C GLU A 62 4.82 -3.02 -10.84
N LYS A 63 4.66 -1.81 -10.29
CA LYS A 63 5.42 -1.34 -9.13
C LYS A 63 5.12 -2.12 -7.85
N TYR A 64 3.95 -2.74 -7.75
CA TYR A 64 3.54 -3.52 -6.59
C TYR A 64 3.94 -4.98 -6.77
N LYS A 65 5.24 -5.25 -6.59
CA LYS A 65 5.78 -6.62 -6.63
C LYS A 65 5.98 -7.09 -5.20
N GLY A 66 5.21 -8.11 -4.80
CA GLY A 66 5.37 -8.71 -3.48
C GLY A 66 4.41 -9.88 -3.28
N ASN A 67 4.68 -10.69 -2.27
CA ASN A 67 3.76 -11.74 -1.85
C ASN A 67 2.68 -11.14 -0.95
N ILE A 68 1.48 -11.70 -1.02
CA ILE A 68 0.46 -11.51 0.01
C ILE A 68 0.85 -12.37 1.19
N GLY A 69 0.79 -11.84 2.41
CA GLY A 69 1.00 -12.66 3.59
C GLY A 69 -0.05 -13.78 3.66
N PRO A 70 0.31 -14.99 4.12
CA PRO A 70 -0.56 -16.17 4.08
C PRO A 70 -1.88 -16.03 4.86
N ARG A 71 -2.05 -14.97 5.66
CA ARG A 71 -3.24 -14.71 6.50
C ARG A 71 -3.87 -13.34 6.25
N ASP A 72 -3.47 -12.64 5.21
CA ASP A 72 -3.88 -11.25 5.02
C ASP A 72 -5.19 -11.10 4.22
N ALA A 73 -5.60 -12.14 3.49
CA ALA A 73 -6.76 -12.07 2.60
C ALA A 73 -8.07 -11.68 3.31
N THR A 74 -8.40 -12.32 4.44
CA THR A 74 -9.65 -12.02 5.15
C THR A 74 -9.68 -10.59 5.75
N PRO A 75 -8.64 -10.14 6.48
CA PRO A 75 -8.54 -8.74 6.91
C PRO A 75 -8.67 -7.74 5.77
N ILE A 76 -8.02 -8.00 4.63
CA ILE A 76 -8.06 -7.14 3.44
C ILE A 76 -9.49 -7.06 2.88
N ILE A 77 -10.13 -8.20 2.63
CA ILE A 77 -11.51 -8.24 2.12
C ILE A 77 -12.45 -7.46 3.05
N ARG A 78 -12.35 -7.65 4.37
CA ARG A 78 -13.18 -6.91 5.33
C ARG A 78 -12.91 -5.41 5.32
N LYS A 79 -11.65 -5.00 5.13
CA LYS A 79 -11.27 -3.58 5.01
C LYS A 79 -11.95 -2.96 3.79
N VAL A 80 -11.83 -3.61 2.63
CA VAL A 80 -12.47 -3.15 1.39
C VAL A 80 -13.99 -3.12 1.53
N GLN A 81 -14.61 -4.16 2.08
CA GLN A 81 -16.06 -4.22 2.27
C GLN A 81 -16.63 -3.09 3.15
N ARG A 82 -15.86 -2.62 4.15
CA ARG A 82 -16.27 -1.50 5.01
C ARG A 82 -16.18 -0.16 4.30
N ALA A 83 -15.18 0.01 3.43
CA ALA A 83 -14.97 1.23 2.66
C ALA A 83 -15.81 1.29 1.38
N TYR A 84 -16.25 0.14 0.86
CA TYR A 84 -17.05 0.03 -0.36
C TYR A 84 -18.15 1.11 -0.52
N PRO A 85 -19.03 1.39 0.47
CA PRO A 85 -20.08 2.40 0.31
C PRO A 85 -19.57 3.85 0.19
N THR A 86 -18.30 4.12 0.50
CA THR A 86 -17.68 5.45 0.36
C THR A 86 -16.94 5.64 -0.95
N LEU A 87 -16.75 4.58 -1.74
CA LEU A 87 -16.07 4.64 -3.04
C LEU A 87 -16.96 5.27 -4.11
N SER A 88 -16.38 5.71 -5.22
CA SER A 88 -17.19 6.20 -6.34
C SER A 88 -18.11 5.11 -6.91
N PRO A 89 -19.25 5.46 -7.53
CA PRO A 89 -20.16 4.49 -8.13
C PRO A 89 -19.49 3.58 -9.17
N ALA A 90 -18.58 4.13 -9.98
CA ALA A 90 -17.84 3.37 -10.98
C ALA A 90 -16.93 2.32 -10.32
N THR A 91 -16.23 2.70 -9.26
CA THR A 91 -15.38 1.78 -8.49
C THR A 91 -16.23 0.71 -7.79
N GLN A 92 -17.38 1.07 -7.22
CA GLN A 92 -18.30 0.10 -6.63
C GLN A 92 -18.74 -0.94 -7.68
N GLU A 93 -19.26 -0.49 -8.83
CA GLU A 93 -19.71 -1.38 -9.91
C GLU A 93 -18.60 -2.33 -10.36
N HIS A 94 -17.39 -1.80 -10.55
CA HIS A 94 -16.22 -2.59 -10.95
C HIS A 94 -15.85 -3.68 -9.93
N LEU A 95 -15.85 -3.35 -8.64
CA LEU A 95 -15.44 -4.27 -7.57
C LEU A 95 -16.52 -5.28 -7.17
N MET A 96 -17.77 -5.09 -7.59
CA MET A 96 -18.92 -5.93 -7.22
C MET A 96 -18.74 -7.42 -7.57
N GLN A 97 -17.92 -7.73 -8.60
CA GLN A 97 -17.62 -9.10 -9.00
C GLN A 97 -16.79 -9.88 -7.96
N TRP A 98 -16.01 -9.18 -7.12
CA TRP A 98 -15.15 -9.78 -6.09
C TRP A 98 -15.62 -9.45 -4.66
N ILE A 99 -16.15 -8.25 -4.46
CA ILE A 99 -16.51 -7.73 -3.14
C ILE A 99 -18.02 -7.62 -3.03
N LYS A 100 -18.61 -8.50 -2.21
CA LYS A 100 -19.99 -8.32 -1.76
C LYS A 100 -20.02 -7.26 -0.65
N PRO A 101 -20.75 -6.15 -0.79
CA PRO A 101 -20.83 -5.13 0.24
C PRO A 101 -21.42 -5.70 1.54
N LEU A 102 -21.02 -5.15 2.68
CA LEU A 102 -21.62 -5.52 3.96
C LEU A 102 -23.09 -5.08 3.97
N PRO A 103 -23.98 -5.86 4.61
CA PRO A 103 -25.35 -5.42 4.81
C PRO A 103 -25.37 -4.08 5.55
N PRO A 104 -26.32 -3.19 5.23
CA PRO A 104 -26.43 -1.91 5.91
C PRO A 104 -26.57 -2.14 7.42
N LYS A 105 -25.93 -1.27 8.20
CA LYS A 105 -26.05 -1.32 9.66
C LYS A 105 -27.53 -1.21 10.03
N PRO A 106 -28.07 -2.11 10.86
CA PRO A 106 -29.47 -2.01 11.27
C PRO A 106 -29.73 -0.65 11.90
N LEU A 107 -30.79 0.02 11.45
CA LEU A 107 -31.30 1.21 12.11
C LEU A 107 -31.62 0.84 13.54
N LYS A 108 -31.05 1.54 14.52
CA LYS A 108 -31.40 1.35 15.93
C LYS A 108 -32.85 1.78 16.13
N THR A 109 -33.80 0.88 15.93
CA THR A 109 -35.19 1.03 16.41
C THR A 109 -35.19 0.78 17.91
N GLY A 110 -34.68 1.76 18.64
CA GLY A 110 -34.61 1.77 20.09
C GLY A 110 -35.26 3.03 20.66
N VAL A 111 -36.49 3.31 20.27
CA VAL A 111 -37.39 4.15 21.08
C VAL A 111 -38.34 3.17 21.75
N LYS A 112 -37.99 2.76 22.97
CA LYS A 112 -38.94 2.08 23.85
C LYS A 112 -39.84 3.18 24.44
N PRO A 113 -41.17 3.02 24.46
CA PRO A 113 -42.07 3.97 25.10
C PRO A 113 -41.78 4.08 26.61
#